data_AF-A0A365L995-F1
#
_entry.id   AF-A0A365L995-F1
#
_cell.length_a   1.000
_cell.length_b   1.000
_cell.length_c   1.000
_cell.angle_alpha   90.00
_cell.angle_beta   90.00
_cell.angle_gamma   90.00
#
_symmetry.space_group_name_H-M   'P 1'
#
loop_
_entity.id
_entity.type
_entity.pdbx_description
1 polymer ?
#
loop_
_entity_poly.entity_id
_entity_poly.type
_entity_poly.pdbx_seq_one_letter_code
_entity_poly.pdbx_strand_id
1 'polypeptide(L)'
;MSDAVSRCHFFANKKSNTGWTEFAQTKVVPEYVAIDKTGKQVTAIVKYEGKVYLTVIVDLARNTVKAEGSLKKIKKVIQPFTKQRYIDIIEEEARFLVSDSEA
;
A
#
# COMPACT_ATOMS: atom_id res chain seq x y z
N MET A 1 48.24 19.70 -44.72
CA MET A 1 47.80 18.33 -45.04
C MET A 1 47.59 17.65 -43.68
N SER A 2 46.61 18.05 -42.87
CA SER A 2 45.16 18.01 -43.09
C SER A 2 44.72 16.61 -43.51
N ASP A 3 44.56 15.71 -42.54
CA ASP A 3 43.61 14.60 -42.68
C ASP A 3 42.99 14.28 -41.33
N ALA A 4 41.67 14.44 -41.32
CA ALA A 4 40.78 14.18 -40.23
C ALA A 4 40.58 12.66 -40.07
N VAL A 5 40.69 12.16 -38.84
CA VAL A 5 40.06 10.88 -38.48
C VAL A 5 39.23 11.10 -37.23
N SER A 6 38.05 11.68 -37.47
CA SER A 6 36.95 11.65 -36.53
C SER A 6 36.41 10.22 -36.48
N ARG A 7 36.66 9.51 -35.37
CA ARG A 7 36.05 8.20 -35.12
C ARG A 7 35.52 8.14 -33.70
N CYS A 8 34.49 8.94 -33.45
CA CYS A 8 33.64 8.77 -32.29
C CYS A 8 32.92 7.41 -32.42
N HIS A 9 33.46 6.37 -31.78
CA HIS A 9 32.69 5.14 -31.53
C HIS A 9 31.67 5.42 -30.43
N PHE A 10 30.56 6.05 -30.82
CA PHE A 10 29.31 6.00 -30.05
C PHE A 10 28.72 4.59 -30.18
N PHE A 11 29.23 3.63 -29.42
CA PHE A 11 28.42 2.50 -29.01
C PHE A 11 27.79 2.83 -27.66
N ALA A 12 26.77 3.70 -27.72
CA ALA A 12 25.79 3.78 -26.66
C ALA A 12 25.07 2.44 -26.63
N ASN A 13 25.52 1.55 -25.75
CA ASN A 13 24.83 0.32 -25.41
C ASN A 13 23.50 0.73 -24.75
N LYS A 14 22.45 0.94 -25.56
CA LYS A 14 21.09 1.18 -25.06
C LYS A 14 20.67 -0.08 -24.32
N LYS A 15 20.87 -0.10 -23.00
CA LYS A 15 20.31 -1.14 -22.14
C LYS A 15 18.81 -1.22 -22.43
N SER A 16 18.37 -2.34 -22.97
CA SER A 16 16.95 -2.61 -23.17
C SER A 16 16.27 -2.56 -21.80
N ASN A 17 15.38 -1.60 -21.61
CA ASN A 17 14.64 -1.38 -20.36
C ASN A 17 13.49 -2.39 -20.21
N THR A 18 13.71 -3.65 -20.57
CA THR A 18 12.75 -4.74 -20.45
C THR A 18 12.86 -5.34 -19.05
N GLY A 19 12.23 -4.68 -18.09
CA GLY A 19 11.97 -5.22 -16.76
C GLY A 19 10.67 -6.02 -16.78
N TRP A 20 10.64 -7.17 -16.11
CA TRP A 20 9.42 -7.91 -15.84
C TRP A 20 8.91 -7.54 -14.44
N THR A 21 7.61 -7.31 -14.31
CA THR A 21 6.94 -7.05 -13.03
C THR A 21 6.18 -8.30 -12.62
N GLU A 22 6.52 -8.84 -11.46
CA GLU A 22 5.77 -9.93 -10.84
C GLU A 22 4.79 -9.38 -9.81
N PHE A 23 3.52 -9.74 -9.93
CA PHE A 23 2.48 -9.40 -8.97
C PHE A 23 2.34 -10.54 -7.96
N ALA A 24 2.99 -10.41 -6.80
CA ALA A 24 2.80 -11.34 -5.70
C ALA A 24 1.62 -10.89 -4.83
N GLN A 25 0.69 -11.81 -4.55
CA GLN A 25 -0.40 -11.54 -3.61
C GLN A 25 0.17 -11.27 -2.21
N THR A 26 -0.25 -10.16 -1.62
CA THR A 26 0.17 -9.81 -0.26
C THR A 26 -0.56 -10.73 0.71
N LYS A 27 0.18 -11.54 1.48
CA LYS A 27 -0.39 -12.48 2.47
C LYS A 27 -1.09 -11.80 3.65
N VAL A 28 -1.01 -10.47 3.72
CA VAL A 28 -1.46 -9.65 4.82
C VAL A 28 -2.47 -8.65 4.27
N VAL A 29 -3.75 -8.98 4.42
CA VAL A 29 -4.89 -8.19 3.94
C VAL A 29 -5.63 -7.62 5.16
N PRO A 30 -6.06 -6.35 5.13
CA PRO A 30 -6.92 -5.80 6.17
C PRO A 30 -8.29 -6.48 6.16
N GLU A 31 -8.77 -6.85 7.34
CA GLU A 31 -10.11 -7.37 7.56
C GLU A 31 -10.96 -6.30 8.24
N TYR A 32 -12.13 -6.01 7.68
CA TYR A 32 -13.08 -5.04 8.22
C TYR A 32 -14.04 -5.73 9.19
N VAL A 33 -13.88 -5.47 10.49
CA VAL A 33 -14.60 -6.18 11.54
C VAL A 33 -15.89 -5.47 11.93
N ALA A 34 -15.87 -4.14 11.91
CA ALA A 34 -17.03 -3.33 12.25
C ALA A 34 -17.13 -2.14 11.29
N ILE A 35 -18.31 -1.98 10.69
CA ILE A 35 -18.66 -0.87 9.80
C ILE A 35 -19.93 -0.26 10.37
N ASP A 36 -19.79 0.88 11.05
CA ASP A 36 -20.91 1.69 11.51
C ASP A 36 -21.18 2.79 10.48
N LYS A 37 -22.27 2.61 9.72
CA LYS A 37 -22.72 3.59 8.72
C LYS A 37 -23.32 4.84 9.37
N THR A 38 -23.98 4.70 10.51
CA THR A 38 -24.65 5.82 11.20
C THR A 38 -23.62 6.71 11.89
N GLY A 39 -22.68 6.10 12.63
CA GLY A 39 -21.56 6.80 13.26
C GLY A 39 -20.42 7.14 12.30
N LYS A 40 -20.49 6.71 11.02
CA LYS A 40 -19.45 6.83 10.00
C LYS A 40 -18.08 6.38 10.52
N GLN A 41 -18.05 5.22 11.17
CA GLN A 41 -16.85 4.65 11.78
C GLN A 41 -16.57 3.27 11.20
N VAL A 42 -15.31 3.00 10.89
CA VAL A 42 -14.85 1.72 10.36
C VAL A 42 -13.69 1.23 11.21
N THR A 43 -13.77 -0.04 11.64
CA THR A 43 -12.68 -0.72 12.35
C THR A 43 -12.15 -1.85 11.47
N ALA A 44 -10.88 -1.74 11.12
CA ALA A 44 -10.15 -2.76 10.38
C ALA A 44 -9.00 -3.33 11.21
N ILE A 45 -8.71 -4.61 11.01
CA ILE A 45 -7.59 -5.30 11.65
C ILE A 45 -6.72 -5.96 10.60
N VAL A 46 -5.41 -5.89 10.80
CA VAL A 46 -4.42 -6.54 9.95
C VAL A 46 -3.92 -7.78 10.68
N LYS A 47 -4.27 -8.94 10.14
CA LYS A 47 -3.85 -10.24 10.67
C LYS A 47 -2.73 -10.85 9.84
N TYR A 48 -1.86 -11.59 10.52
CA TYR A 48 -0.92 -12.50 9.90
C TYR A 48 -0.78 -13.74 10.77
N GLU A 49 -0.91 -14.93 10.18
CA GLU A 49 -0.86 -16.22 10.89
C GLU A 49 -1.77 -16.27 12.13
N GLY A 50 -2.99 -15.73 12.01
CA GLY A 50 -3.99 -15.69 13.09
C GLY A 50 -3.73 -14.66 14.20
N LYS A 51 -2.64 -13.90 14.15
CA LYS A 51 -2.31 -12.84 15.11
C LYS A 51 -2.63 -11.46 14.55
N VAL A 52 -3.22 -10.60 15.38
CA VAL A 52 -3.47 -9.19 15.03
C VAL A 52 -2.21 -8.37 15.27
N TYR A 53 -1.76 -7.63 14.26
CA TYR A 53 -0.56 -6.79 14.35
C TYR A 53 -0.87 -5.29 14.29
N LEU A 54 -1.97 -4.91 13.64
CA LEU A 54 -2.40 -3.54 13.52
C LEU A 54 -3.93 -3.50 13.59
N THR A 55 -4.46 -2.59 14.40
CA THR A 55 -5.88 -2.24 14.45
C THR A 55 -5.99 -0.79 14.04
N VAL A 56 -6.84 -0.50 13.05
CA VAL A 56 -7.08 0.85 12.55
C VAL A 56 -8.55 1.17 12.73
N ILE A 57 -8.82 2.25 13.44
CA ILE A 57 -10.16 2.80 13.64
C ILE A 57 -10.20 4.12 12.88
N VAL A 58 -11.02 4.16 11.84
CA VAL A 58 -11.26 5.34 11.01
C VAL A 58 -12.61 5.92 11.42
N ASP A 59 -12.60 7.13 11.96
CA ASP A 59 -13.79 7.91 12.25
C ASP A 59 -13.90 9.02 11.19
N LEU A 60 -14.79 8.81 10.22
CA LEU A 60 -15.02 9.75 9.13
C LEU A 60 -15.88 10.95 9.57
N ALA A 61 -16.67 10.81 10.64
CA ALA A 61 -17.45 11.93 11.17
C ALA A 61 -16.55 13.02 11.77
N ARG A 62 -15.47 12.60 12.44
CA ARG A 62 -14.46 13.50 13.03
C ARG A 62 -13.22 13.69 12.17
N ASN A 63 -13.14 12.97 11.05
CA ASN A 63 -11.95 12.90 10.18
C ASN A 63 -10.68 12.54 10.97
N THR A 64 -10.78 11.53 11.84
CA THR A 64 -9.68 11.08 12.68
C THR A 64 -9.38 9.62 12.44
N VAL A 65 -8.09 9.27 12.40
CA VAL A 65 -7.62 7.90 12.26
C VAL A 65 -6.79 7.54 13.48
N LYS A 66 -7.17 6.45 14.15
CA LYS A 66 -6.43 5.87 15.28
C LYS A 66 -5.86 4.53 14.85
N ALA A 67 -4.54 4.38 14.95
CA ALA A 67 -3.84 3.17 14.53
C ALA A 67 -3.03 2.58 15.67
N GLU A 68 -3.52 1.50 16.25
CA GLU A 68 -2.92 0.79 17.39
C GLU A 68 -2.15 -0.45 16.93
N GLY A 69 -1.01 -0.71 17.56
CA GLY A 69 -0.16 -1.85 17.22
C GLY A 69 1.01 -1.53 16.28
N SER A 70 1.73 -2.59 15.88
CA SER A 70 2.98 -2.51 15.15
C SER A 70 3.20 -3.67 14.20
N LEU A 71 3.52 -3.35 12.94
CA LEU A 71 3.90 -4.32 11.91
C LEU A 71 5.40 -4.68 11.94
N LYS A 72 6.20 -4.16 12.89
CA LYS A 72 7.66 -4.37 12.93
C LYS A 72 8.04 -5.85 12.91
N LYS A 73 7.28 -6.70 13.60
CA LYS A 73 7.50 -8.15 13.69
C LYS A 73 7.33 -8.87 12.35
N ILE A 74 6.48 -8.34 11.46
CA ILE A 74 6.20 -8.92 10.13
C ILE A 74 6.77 -8.07 9.00
N LYS A 75 7.68 -7.13 9.30
CA LYS A 75 8.24 -6.17 8.32
C LYS A 75 8.79 -6.84 7.06
N LYS A 76 9.38 -8.04 7.17
CA LYS A 76 9.92 -8.78 6.03
C LYS A 76 8.83 -9.36 5.12
N VAL A 77 7.67 -9.69 5.68
CA VAL A 77 6.54 -10.28 4.96
C VAL A 77 5.74 -9.22 4.23
N ILE A 78 5.57 -8.06 4.86
CA ILE A 78 4.76 -6.97 4.31
C ILE A 78 5.51 -6.09 3.31
N GLN A 79 6.81 -6.31 3.07
CA GLN A 79 7.54 -5.53 2.07
C GLN A 79 6.89 -5.68 0.69
N PRO A 80 6.73 -4.59 -0.08
CA PRO A 80 7.29 -3.25 0.13
C PRO A 80 6.44 -2.29 0.98
N PHE A 81 5.31 -2.73 1.53
CA PHE A 81 4.34 -1.89 2.23
C PHE A 81 4.82 -1.46 3.62
N THR A 82 4.49 -0.22 3.99
CA THR A 82 4.76 0.36 5.31
C THR A 82 3.50 0.36 6.17
N LYS A 83 3.64 0.56 7.49
CA LYS A 83 2.48 0.76 8.38
C LYS A 83 1.56 1.87 7.87
N GLN A 84 2.14 2.99 7.43
CA GLN A 84 1.35 4.11 6.91
C GLN A 84 0.56 3.70 5.68
N ARG A 85 1.17 2.95 4.75
CA ARG A 85 0.47 2.50 3.56
C ARG A 85 -0.75 1.63 3.84
N TYR A 86 -0.71 0.79 4.87
CA TYR A 86 -1.89 0.05 5.31
C TYR A 86 -2.98 0.97 5.88
N ILE A 87 -2.59 1.99 6.65
CA ILE A 87 -3.53 2.97 7.19
C ILE A 87 -4.21 3.73 6.04
N ASP A 88 -3.44 4.18 5.05
CA ASP A 88 -3.95 4.92 3.89
C ASP A 88 -4.97 4.08 3.10
N ILE A 89 -4.64 2.80 2.83
CA ILE A 89 -5.54 1.86 2.14
C ILE A 89 -6.84 1.68 2.93
N ILE A 90 -6.75 1.47 4.24
CA ILE A 90 -7.91 1.28 5.11
C ILE A 90 -8.77 2.55 5.15
N GLU A 91 -8.15 3.73 5.17
CA GLU A 91 -8.87 5.00 5.16
C GLU A 91 -9.62 5.23 3.83
N GLU A 92 -8.97 4.95 2.69
CA GLU A 92 -9.57 5.01 1.37
C GLU A 92 -10.77 4.04 1.24
N GLU A 93 -10.58 2.78 1.65
CA GLU A 93 -11.65 1.78 1.63
C GLU A 93 -12.76 2.10 2.63
N ALA A 94 -12.45 2.66 3.80
CA ALA A 94 -13.46 3.09 4.77
C ALA A 94 -14.39 4.17 4.20
N ARG A 95 -13.84 5.13 3.44
CA ARG A 95 -14.64 6.17 2.76
C ARG A 95 -15.62 5.53 1.77
N PHE A 96 -15.16 4.54 1.02
CA PHE A 96 -16.00 3.81 0.06
C PHE A 96 -17.10 2.99 0.75
N LEU A 97 -16.75 2.24 1.79
CA LEU A 97 -17.69 1.39 2.55
C LEU A 97 -18.83 2.18 3.21
N VAL A 98 -18.58 3.45 3.55
CA VAL A 98 -19.57 4.36 4.11
C VAL A 98 -20.33 5.12 3.02
N SER A 99 -19.75 5.36 1.84
CA SER A 99 -20.41 6.08 0.74
C SER A 99 -21.38 5.24 -0.09
N ASP A 100 -21.14 3.93 -0.24
CA ASP A 100 -21.90 3.01 -1.10
C ASP A 100 -23.36 2.71 -0.65
N SER A 101 -23.97 3.59 0.14
CA SER A 101 -25.38 3.51 0.54
C SER A 101 -26.35 4.34 -0.30
N GLU A 102 -25.93 4.89 -1.44
CA GLU A 102 -26.82 5.45 -2.46
C GLU A 102 -26.87 4.51 -3.68
N ALA A 103 -27.67 3.45 -3.59
CA ALA A 103 -28.10 2.64 -4.72
C ALA A 103 -29.54 2.15 -4.50
#